data_AF-A0A0R3WXH2-F1
#
_entry.id   AF-A0A0R3WXH2-F1
#
_cell.length_a   1.000
_cell.length_b   1.000
_cell.length_c   1.000
_cell.angle_alpha   90.00
_cell.angle_beta   90.00
_cell.angle_gamma   90.00
#
_symmetry.space_group_name_H-M   'P 1'
#
loop_
_entity.id
_entity.type
_entity.pdbx_description
1 polymer ?
#
loop_
_entity_poly.entity_id
_entity_poly.type
_entity_poly.pdbx_seq_one_letter_code
_entity_poly.pdbx_strand_id
1 'polypeptide(L)'
;MEPIRTLLLRHAMFQHPDELFFATLAYNPHLKLPGACLTAPPPRSEVNLGFLAKFVIWSDYKMHCPTLYTRSVCILGTAHIPQLRRAPHLFANKFYSDYQPEAYDEMEKWYFEKLAKEIASETYAADAFNVSVYANRTCSRHHL
;
A
#
# COMPACT_ATOMS: atom_id res chain seq x y z
N MET A 1 8.75 -25.86 23.96
CA MET A 1 8.58 -25.09 22.70
C MET A 1 8.01 -23.75 23.11
N GLU A 2 8.71 -22.64 22.86
CA GLU A 2 8.21 -21.31 23.25
C GLU A 2 7.07 -20.86 22.34
N PRO A 3 6.06 -20.11 22.85
CA PRO A 3 5.02 -19.53 22.02
C PRO A 3 5.62 -18.61 20.94
N ILE A 4 5.12 -18.70 19.71
CA ILE A 4 5.57 -17.86 18.58
C ILE A 4 5.49 -16.36 18.89
N ARG A 5 4.53 -15.94 19.72
CA ARG A 5 4.43 -14.55 20.21
C ARG A 5 5.70 -14.13 20.96
N THR A 6 6.24 -14.98 21.82
CA THR A 6 7.45 -14.68 22.62
C THR A 6 8.68 -14.55 21.72
N LEU A 7 8.79 -15.42 20.71
CA LEU A 7 9.85 -15.34 19.70
C LEU A 7 9.75 -14.05 18.88
N LEU A 8 8.57 -13.71 18.38
CA LEU A 8 8.35 -12.50 17.58
C LEU A 8 8.61 -11.19 18.34
N LEU A 9 8.38 -11.18 19.66
CA LEU A 9 8.60 -10.00 20.51
C LEU A 9 10.03 -9.90 21.05
N ARG A 10 10.90 -10.89 20.77
CA ARG A 10 12.27 -10.89 21.27
C ARG A 10 13.09 -9.82 20.55
N HIS A 11 13.70 -8.94 21.33
CA HIS A 11 14.53 -7.86 20.82
C HIS A 11 15.68 -8.40 19.94
N ALA A 12 15.87 -7.76 18.77
CA ALA A 12 16.92 -8.07 17.79
C ALA A 12 16.97 -9.53 17.29
N MET A 13 15.90 -10.32 17.46
CA MET A 13 15.85 -11.68 16.92
C MET A 13 15.82 -11.69 15.38
N PHE A 14 15.21 -10.66 14.76
CA PHE A 14 15.12 -10.49 13.31
C PHE A 14 15.69 -9.13 12.90
N GLN A 15 16.33 -9.06 11.73
CA GLN A 15 17.00 -7.85 11.23
C GLN A 15 16.01 -6.72 10.88
N HIS A 16 14.81 -7.08 10.39
CA HIS A 16 13.72 -6.15 10.03
C HIS A 16 12.38 -6.70 10.54
N PRO A 17 12.14 -6.65 11.86
CA PRO A 17 10.97 -7.29 12.45
C PRO A 17 9.65 -6.68 11.96
N ASP A 18 9.64 -5.41 11.59
CA ASP A 18 8.49 -4.71 11.03
C ASP A 18 8.08 -5.23 9.64
N GLU A 19 9.03 -5.69 8.82
CA GLU A 19 8.75 -6.31 7.51
C GLU A 19 8.25 -7.76 7.63
N LEU A 20 8.39 -8.39 8.79
CA LEU A 20 8.02 -9.79 9.03
C LEU A 20 6.78 -9.93 9.94
N PHE A 21 6.68 -9.13 10.98
CA PHE A 21 5.73 -9.34 12.09
C PHE A 21 4.28 -9.33 11.62
N PHE A 22 3.84 -8.24 10.97
CA PHE A 22 2.45 -8.09 10.53
C PHE A 22 2.09 -9.09 9.44
N ALA A 23 3.00 -9.38 8.51
CA ALA A 23 2.79 -10.40 7.50
C ALA A 23 2.63 -11.79 8.13
N THR A 24 3.44 -12.11 9.16
CA THR A 24 3.32 -13.37 9.90
C THR A 24 1.96 -13.49 10.59
N LEU A 25 1.47 -12.41 11.23
CA LEU A 25 0.14 -12.44 11.84
C LEU A 25 -0.98 -12.58 10.79
N ALA A 26 -0.87 -11.84 9.67
CA ALA A 26 -1.90 -11.79 8.63
C ALA A 26 -1.98 -13.06 7.78
N TYR A 27 -0.88 -13.79 7.58
CA TYR A 27 -0.81 -14.97 6.70
C TYR A 27 -0.58 -16.28 7.46
N ASN A 28 -0.83 -16.32 8.77
CA ASN A 28 -0.74 -17.53 9.59
C ASN A 28 -2.11 -17.90 10.18
N PRO A 29 -2.92 -18.71 9.46
CA PRO A 29 -4.26 -19.07 9.93
C PRO A 29 -4.25 -19.95 11.19
N HIS A 30 -3.13 -20.57 11.55
CA HIS A 30 -3.03 -21.34 12.80
C HIS A 30 -3.17 -20.47 14.06
N LEU A 31 -2.90 -19.16 13.94
CA LEU A 31 -3.09 -18.20 15.04
C LEU A 31 -4.56 -17.84 15.28
N LYS A 32 -5.46 -18.20 14.34
CA LYS A 32 -6.90 -17.93 14.41
C LYS A 32 -7.25 -16.46 14.68
N LEU A 33 -6.46 -15.55 14.10
CA LEU A 33 -6.69 -14.11 14.22
C LEU A 33 -7.81 -13.69 13.24
N PRO A 34 -8.70 -12.74 13.63
CA PRO A 34 -9.72 -12.21 12.73
C PRO A 34 -9.09 -11.61 11.47
N GLY A 35 -9.62 -11.96 10.30
CA GLY A 35 -9.12 -11.45 9.02
C GLY A 35 -7.80 -12.08 8.57
N ALA A 36 -7.28 -13.09 9.28
CA ALA A 36 -6.09 -13.82 8.83
C ALA A 36 -6.38 -14.57 7.53
N CYS A 37 -5.50 -14.42 6.56
CA CYS A 37 -5.62 -15.00 5.24
C CYS A 37 -5.43 -16.52 5.28
N LEU A 38 -6.34 -17.23 4.60
CA LEU A 38 -6.28 -18.69 4.47
C LEU A 38 -5.33 -19.13 3.35
N THR A 39 -4.95 -18.22 2.46
CA THR A 39 -4.09 -18.49 1.30
C THR A 39 -2.72 -17.83 1.50
N ALA A 40 -1.69 -18.65 1.70
CA ALA A 40 -0.31 -18.21 1.79
C ALA A 40 0.59 -19.13 0.93
N PRO A 41 1.54 -18.58 0.14
CA PRO A 41 1.81 -17.16 -0.06
C PRO A 41 0.71 -16.45 -0.88
N PRO A 42 0.59 -15.10 -0.78
CA PRO A 42 -0.33 -14.34 -1.61
C PRO A 42 0.01 -14.44 -3.11
N PRO A 43 -0.98 -14.26 -4.02
CA PRO A 43 -0.71 -14.25 -5.44
C PRO A 43 0.28 -13.18 -5.85
N ARG A 44 1.06 -13.42 -6.91
CA ARG A 44 2.05 -12.47 -7.44
C ARG A 44 1.45 -11.12 -7.85
N SER A 45 0.17 -11.08 -8.22
CA SER A 45 -0.57 -9.85 -8.55
C SER A 45 -0.93 -9.00 -7.32
N GLU A 46 -0.82 -9.53 -6.11
CA GLU A 46 -1.18 -8.86 -4.85
C GLU A 46 0.03 -8.48 -3.98
N VAL A 47 1.25 -8.73 -4.47
CA VAL A 47 2.51 -8.33 -3.83
C VAL A 47 3.18 -7.18 -4.57
N ASN A 48 4.24 -6.61 -4.01
CA ASN A 48 4.97 -5.45 -4.58
C ASN A 48 4.02 -4.28 -4.87
N LEU A 49 4.00 -3.74 -6.09
CA LEU A 49 3.03 -2.71 -6.51
C LEU A 49 1.57 -3.16 -6.38
N GLY A 50 1.32 -4.47 -6.38
CA GLY A 50 0.00 -5.04 -6.17
C GLY A 50 -0.50 -4.91 -4.73
N PHE A 51 0.39 -4.63 -3.77
CA PHE A 51 0.04 -4.48 -2.35
C PHE A 51 -0.59 -3.10 -2.09
N LEU A 52 -1.88 -3.08 -1.72
CA LEU A 52 -2.69 -1.86 -1.71
C LEU A 52 -2.39 -0.87 -0.58
N ALA A 53 -1.68 -1.29 0.48
CA ALA A 53 -1.48 -0.42 1.64
C ALA A 53 -0.63 0.82 1.31
N LYS A 54 0.26 0.72 0.31
CA LYS A 54 1.12 1.84 -0.12
C LYS A 54 1.53 1.70 -1.59
N PHE A 55 1.40 2.77 -2.35
CA PHE A 55 2.02 2.91 -3.66
C PHE A 55 3.49 3.30 -3.47
N VAL A 56 4.41 2.39 -3.83
CA VAL A 56 5.87 2.63 -3.73
C VAL A 56 6.55 2.10 -4.97
N ILE A 57 7.44 2.90 -5.56
CA ILE A 57 8.26 2.49 -6.70
C ILE A 57 9.67 2.20 -6.19
N TRP A 58 10.03 0.92 -6.20
CA TRP A 58 11.39 0.46 -5.91
C TRP A 58 12.21 0.36 -7.19
N SER A 59 13.53 0.54 -7.09
CA SER A 59 14.45 0.51 -8.24
C SER A 59 14.50 -0.84 -8.96
N ASP A 60 14.08 -1.92 -8.31
CA ASP A 60 14.05 -3.28 -8.85
C ASP A 60 12.71 -3.65 -9.54
N TYR A 61 11.70 -2.77 -9.50
CA TYR A 61 10.39 -3.01 -10.13
C TYR A 61 10.38 -2.88 -11.66
N LYS A 62 11.54 -2.65 -12.28
CA LYS A 62 11.69 -2.40 -13.73
C LYS A 62 10.76 -1.29 -14.24
N MET A 63 10.43 -0.33 -13.37
CA MET A 63 9.65 0.86 -13.72
C MET A 63 10.58 2.08 -13.76
N HIS A 64 10.32 2.98 -14.70
CA HIS A 64 11.05 4.24 -14.77
C HIS A 64 10.57 5.20 -13.68
N CYS A 65 11.51 5.73 -12.90
CA CYS A 65 11.27 6.83 -11.95
C CYS A 65 11.76 8.12 -12.64
N PRO A 66 10.87 9.03 -13.08
CA PRO A 66 11.23 10.28 -13.76
C PRO A 66 11.88 11.33 -12.85
N THR A 67 12.06 11.04 -11.57
CA THR A 67 12.65 11.92 -10.56
C THR A 67 14.00 11.36 -10.09
N LEU A 68 14.15 11.04 -8.81
CA LEU A 68 15.37 10.48 -8.23
C LEU A 68 15.05 9.32 -7.29
N TYR A 69 16.05 8.46 -7.08
CA TYR A 69 16.01 7.40 -6.08
C TYR A 69 16.77 7.81 -4.82
N THR A 70 16.23 7.50 -3.65
CA THR A 70 16.98 7.55 -2.39
C THR A 70 16.77 6.25 -1.64
N ARG A 71 17.85 5.54 -1.31
CA ARG A 71 17.79 4.20 -0.69
C ARG A 71 16.87 3.24 -1.46
N SER A 72 17.06 3.19 -2.79
CA SER A 72 16.31 2.32 -3.73
C SER A 72 14.81 2.61 -3.87
N VAL A 73 14.29 3.69 -3.27
CA VAL A 73 12.88 4.11 -3.38
C VAL A 73 12.80 5.42 -4.16
N CYS A 74 11.93 5.47 -5.17
CA CYS A 74 11.65 6.66 -5.97
C CYS A 74 11.02 7.77 -5.14
N ILE A 75 11.48 9.01 -5.30
CA ILE A 75 10.83 10.18 -4.71
C ILE A 75 9.73 10.65 -5.66
N LEU A 76 8.48 10.49 -5.26
CA LEU A 76 7.32 10.90 -6.03
C LEU A 76 7.30 12.43 -6.18
N GLY A 77 6.79 12.88 -7.33
CA GLY A 77 6.82 14.28 -7.78
C GLY A 77 5.76 14.50 -8.87
N THR A 78 5.70 15.69 -9.48
CA THR A 78 4.62 16.09 -10.41
C THR A 78 4.40 15.10 -11.56
N ALA A 79 5.48 14.52 -12.09
CA ALA A 79 5.40 13.52 -13.17
C ALA A 79 4.58 12.26 -12.80
N HIS A 80 4.39 11.98 -11.51
CA HIS A 80 3.66 10.80 -11.03
C HIS A 80 2.17 11.06 -10.77
N ILE A 81 1.75 12.32 -10.71
CA ILE A 81 0.37 12.71 -10.37
C ILE A 81 -0.69 12.00 -11.22
N PRO A 82 -0.55 11.90 -12.56
CA PRO A 82 -1.55 11.21 -13.38
C PRO A 82 -1.71 9.72 -13.06
N GLN A 83 -0.66 9.06 -12.56
CA GLN A 83 -0.71 7.68 -12.12
C GLN A 83 -1.31 7.57 -10.72
N LEU A 84 -0.90 8.43 -9.80
CA LEU A 84 -1.38 8.43 -8.41
C LEU A 84 -2.89 8.66 -8.31
N ARG A 85 -3.44 9.57 -9.12
CA ARG A 85 -4.90 9.84 -9.18
C ARG A 85 -5.74 8.63 -9.60
N ARG A 86 -5.13 7.61 -10.22
CA ARG A 86 -5.79 6.39 -10.70
C ARG A 86 -5.38 5.15 -9.92
N ALA A 87 -4.34 5.25 -9.10
CA ALA A 87 -3.82 4.13 -8.35
C ALA A 87 -4.87 3.66 -7.34
N PRO A 88 -5.11 2.35 -7.19
CA PRO A 88 -6.07 1.86 -6.23
C PRO A 88 -5.60 1.99 -4.78
N HIS A 89 -4.33 2.32 -4.54
CA HIS A 89 -3.72 2.43 -3.22
C HIS A 89 -4.27 3.60 -2.41
N LEU A 90 -4.38 3.43 -1.08
CA LEU A 90 -4.85 4.50 -0.19
C LEU A 90 -3.79 5.56 0.12
N PHE A 91 -2.52 5.16 0.10
CA PHE A 91 -1.38 6.01 0.43
C PHE A 91 -0.27 5.80 -0.59
N ALA A 92 0.64 6.77 -0.69
CA ALA A 92 1.81 6.71 -1.56
C ALA A 92 3.08 7.09 -0.80
N ASN A 93 4.21 6.47 -1.15
CA ASN A 93 5.50 6.73 -0.55
C ASN A 93 6.64 6.65 -1.59
N LYS A 94 7.66 7.50 -1.54
CA LYS A 94 7.85 8.65 -0.62
C LYS A 94 7.82 9.97 -1.38
N PHE A 95 7.48 11.03 -0.67
CA PHE A 95 7.63 12.40 -1.11
C PHE A 95 8.59 13.12 -0.16
N TYR A 96 9.24 14.19 -0.63
CA TYR A 96 10.02 15.09 0.21
C TYR A 96 9.44 16.50 0.07
N SER A 97 9.24 17.19 1.19
CA SER A 97 8.64 18.53 1.21
C SER A 97 9.50 19.59 0.53
N ASP A 98 10.82 19.35 0.42
CA ASP A 98 11.80 20.23 -0.22
C ASP A 98 12.15 19.81 -1.66
N TYR A 99 11.47 18.80 -2.21
CA TYR A 99 11.69 18.32 -3.56
C TYR A 99 10.38 18.13 -4.33
N GLN A 100 10.14 19.00 -5.30
CA GLN A 100 8.87 19.10 -6.06
C GLN A 100 7.64 19.23 -5.13
N PRO A 101 7.59 20.27 -4.26
CA PRO A 101 6.43 20.50 -3.38
C PRO A 101 5.11 20.66 -4.16
N GLU A 102 5.16 21.08 -5.42
CA GLU A 102 4.00 21.21 -6.31
C GLU A 102 3.23 19.89 -6.45
N ALA A 103 3.91 18.74 -6.30
CA ALA A 103 3.26 17.44 -6.29
C ALA A 103 2.30 17.27 -5.11
N TYR A 104 2.63 17.83 -3.95
CA TYR A 104 1.72 17.85 -2.80
C TYR A 104 0.50 18.74 -3.09
N ASP A 105 0.73 19.95 -3.60
CA ASP A 105 -0.33 20.89 -3.94
C ASP A 105 -1.32 20.29 -4.97
N GLU A 106 -0.79 19.62 -5.99
CA GLU A 106 -1.61 18.97 -7.02
C GLU A 106 -2.40 17.74 -6.53
N MET A 107 -1.85 17.00 -5.56
CA MET A 107 -2.55 15.88 -4.90
C MET A 107 -3.63 16.40 -3.96
N GLU A 108 -3.33 17.43 -3.17
CA GLU A 108 -4.28 18.05 -2.24
C GLU A 108 -5.45 18.67 -3.01
N LYS A 109 -5.16 19.46 -4.04
CA LYS A 109 -6.19 20.02 -4.92
C LYS A 109 -7.08 18.93 -5.51
N TRP A 110 -6.48 17.87 -6.05
CA TRP A 110 -7.25 16.74 -6.59
C TRP A 110 -8.11 16.04 -5.54
N TYR A 111 -7.59 15.86 -4.32
CA TYR A 111 -8.33 15.23 -3.23
C TYR A 111 -9.58 16.05 -2.86
N PHE A 112 -9.46 17.38 -2.76
CA PHE A 112 -10.60 18.25 -2.50
C PHE A 112 -11.58 18.33 -3.68
N GLU A 113 -11.10 18.34 -4.92
CA GLU A 113 -11.96 18.25 -6.11
C GLU A 113 -12.75 16.93 -6.13
N LYS A 114 -12.11 15.81 -5.79
CA LYS A 114 -12.77 14.52 -5.64
C LYS A 114 -13.83 14.56 -4.54
N LEU A 115 -13.47 15.06 -3.35
CA LEU A 115 -14.39 15.16 -2.21
C LEU A 115 -15.61 16.03 -2.54
N ALA A 116 -15.41 17.18 -3.19
CA ALA A 116 -16.51 18.06 -3.60
C ALA A 116 -17.48 17.34 -4.56
N LYS A 117 -16.97 16.56 -5.52
CA LYS A 117 -17.79 15.73 -6.40
C LYS A 117 -18.58 14.67 -5.62
N GLU A 118 -17.93 13.97 -4.69
CA GLU A 118 -18.56 12.91 -3.89
C GLU A 118 -19.67 13.45 -2.98
N ILE A 119 -19.47 14.63 -2.38
CA ILE A 119 -20.50 15.32 -1.61
C ILE A 119 -21.67 15.69 -2.51
N ALA A 120 -21.41 16.26 -3.70
CA ALA A 120 -22.44 16.68 -4.63
C ALA A 120 -23.24 15.50 -5.23
N SER A 121 -22.60 14.34 -5.41
CA SER A 121 -23.26 13.14 -5.95
C SER A 121 -23.83 12.21 -4.88
N GLU A 122 -23.60 12.48 -3.59
CA GLU A 122 -23.97 11.61 -2.46
C GLU A 122 -23.45 10.16 -2.60
N THR A 123 -22.38 9.98 -3.36
CA THR A 123 -21.77 8.68 -3.64
C THR A 123 -20.28 8.83 -3.93
N TYR A 124 -19.52 7.76 -3.80
CA TYR A 124 -18.09 7.78 -4.08
C TYR A 124 -17.81 7.96 -5.58
N ALA A 125 -16.68 8.59 -5.90
CA ALA A 125 -16.23 8.83 -7.26
C ALA A 125 -15.70 7.52 -7.85
N ALA A 126 -16.57 6.75 -8.50
CA ALA A 126 -16.25 5.41 -9.02
C ALA A 126 -15.12 5.39 -10.07
N ASP A 127 -14.92 6.50 -10.78
CA ASP A 127 -13.81 6.71 -11.71
C ASP A 127 -12.47 6.93 -11.00
N ALA A 128 -12.49 7.45 -9.77
CA ALA A 128 -11.32 7.71 -8.94
C ALA A 128 -11.06 6.62 -7.88
N PHE A 129 -12.07 5.81 -7.52
CA PHE A 129 -11.95 4.77 -6.50
C PHE A 129 -12.76 3.52 -6.86
N ASN A 130 -12.07 2.49 -7.35
CA ASN A 130 -12.71 1.21 -7.70
C ASN A 130 -12.70 0.23 -6.51
N VAL A 131 -13.83 0.17 -5.80
CA VAL A 131 -14.06 -0.75 -4.66
C VAL A 131 -13.85 -2.23 -5.00
N SER A 132 -14.06 -2.62 -6.26
CA SER A 132 -13.92 -4.01 -6.70
C SER A 132 -12.48 -4.50 -6.57
N VAL A 133 -11.49 -3.61 -6.66
CA VAL A 133 -10.07 -3.96 -6.48
C VAL A 133 -9.78 -4.45 -5.07
N TYR A 134 -10.54 -3.97 -4.07
CA TYR A 134 -10.45 -4.41 -2.68
C TYR A 134 -11.29 -5.68 -2.45
N ALA A 135 -12.55 -5.67 -2.89
CA ALA A 135 -13.47 -6.80 -2.73
C ALA A 135 -12.99 -8.09 -3.41
N ASN A 136 -12.15 -7.96 -4.45
CA ASN A 136 -11.64 -9.09 -5.21
C ASN A 136 -10.29 -9.62 -4.73
N ARG A 137 -9.71 -9.06 -3.65
CA ARG A 137 -8.45 -9.57 -3.10
C ARG A 137 -8.62 -10.97 -2.55
N THR A 138 -7.57 -11.77 -2.69
CA THR A 138 -7.56 -13.17 -2.24
C THR A 138 -7.92 -13.26 -0.77
N CYS A 139 -7.24 -12.48 0.08
CA CYS A 139 -7.50 -12.47 1.51
C CYS A 139 -8.81 -11.76 1.89
N SER A 140 -9.33 -10.85 1.07
CA SER A 140 -10.67 -10.29 1.32
C SER A 140 -11.78 -11.32 1.09
N ARG A 141 -11.53 -12.37 0.29
CA ARG A 141 -12.49 -13.45 0.02
C ARG A 141 -12.22 -14.73 0.81
N HIS A 142 -10.96 -14.97 1.16
CA HIS A 142 -10.50 -16.20 1.82
C HIS A 142 -9.70 -15.84 3.08
N HIS A 143 -10.43 -15.40 4.11
CA HIS A 143 -9.90 -15.13 5.46
C HIS A 143 -10.76 -15.83 6.52
N LEU A 144 -10.23 -15.89 7.75
CA LEU A 144 -10.94 -16.29 8.96
C LEU A 144 -11.88 -15.22 9.49
#